data_AF-A0AB73HII9-F1
#
_entry.id   AF-A0AB73HII9-F1
#
_cell.length_a   1.000
_cell.length_b   1.000
_cell.length_c   1.000
_cell.angle_alpha   90.00
_cell.angle_beta   90.00
_cell.angle_gamma   90.00
#
_symmetry.space_group_name_H-M   'P 1'
#
loop_
_entity.id
_entity.type
_entity.pdbx_description
1 polymer ?
#
loop_
_entity_poly.entity_id
_entity_poly.type
_entity_poly.pdbx_seq_one_letter_code
_entity_poly.pdbx_strand_id
1 'polypeptide(L)'
;PVKDFGSGSNGFAGVPNSVHDMLYIKVNRGSIKYRVYTKEDGWLPWVHKGNKKDTVNGVAGIKGHTIDGVQMYYTTPKGETYQQ
;
A
#
# COMPACT_ATOMS: atom_id res chain seq x y z
N PRO A 1 -9.99 -1.97 10.33
CA PRO A 1 -9.79 -3.25 9.61
C PRO A 1 -11.08 -3.56 8.86
N VAL A 2 -10.99 -4.11 7.65
CA VAL A 2 -12.15 -4.68 6.95
C VAL A 2 -12.71 -5.82 7.81
N LYS A 3 -14.03 -5.88 7.97
CA LYS A 3 -14.70 -6.86 8.86
C LYS A 3 -15.66 -7.79 8.13
N ASP A 4 -16.11 -7.40 6.94
CA ASP A 4 -17.02 -8.18 6.10
C ASP A 4 -16.73 -7.88 4.61
N PHE A 5 -17.50 -8.48 3.70
CA PHE A 5 -17.43 -8.23 2.25
C PHE A 5 -18.70 -7.52 1.72
N GLY A 6 -19.47 -6.91 2.62
CA GLY A 6 -20.73 -6.25 2.28
C GLY A 6 -20.51 -4.87 1.65
N SER A 7 -21.58 -4.28 1.13
CA SER A 7 -21.59 -2.92 0.56
C SER A 7 -21.56 -1.80 1.61
N GLY A 8 -21.56 -2.15 2.90
CA GLY A 8 -21.39 -1.21 4.01
C GLY A 8 -19.94 -0.77 4.22
N SER A 9 -19.71 0.20 5.11
CA SER A 9 -18.38 0.78 5.37
C SER A 9 -17.35 -0.20 5.94
N ASN A 10 -17.77 -1.37 6.42
CA ASN A 10 -16.89 -2.43 6.92
C ASN A 10 -16.23 -3.26 5.82
N GLY A 11 -16.71 -3.17 4.58
CA GLY A 11 -16.23 -3.95 3.44
C GLY A 11 -15.02 -3.37 2.70
N PHE A 12 -14.58 -2.16 3.07
CA PHE A 12 -13.59 -1.40 2.30
C PHE A 12 -12.31 -1.18 3.09
N ALA A 13 -11.17 -1.45 2.46
CA ALA A 13 -9.86 -1.06 2.97
C ALA A 13 -9.58 0.41 2.60
N GLY A 14 -10.40 1.33 3.13
CA GLY A 14 -10.40 2.75 2.77
C GLY A 14 -11.75 3.42 3.00
N VAL A 15 -11.94 4.59 2.40
CA VAL A 15 -13.25 5.29 2.40
C VAL A 15 -14.06 4.80 1.20
N PRO A 16 -15.28 4.25 1.39
CA PRO A 16 -16.12 3.80 0.28
C PRO A 16 -16.38 4.93 -0.73
N ASN A 17 -16.44 4.58 -2.02
CA ASN A 17 -16.73 5.51 -3.12
C ASN A 17 -15.78 6.72 -3.21
N SER A 18 -14.57 6.60 -2.67
CA SER A 18 -13.55 7.66 -2.71
C SER A 18 -12.32 7.19 -3.47
N VAL A 19 -11.68 8.12 -4.17
CA VAL A 19 -10.36 7.89 -4.74
C VAL A 19 -9.32 7.73 -3.64
N HIS A 20 -8.34 6.86 -3.86
CA HIS A 20 -7.21 6.69 -2.96
C HIS A 20 -6.03 7.48 -3.54
N ASP A 21 -5.36 8.28 -2.71
CA ASP A 21 -4.21 9.10 -3.10
C ASP A 21 -2.97 8.80 -2.25
N MET A 22 -3.13 8.01 -1.18
CA MET A 22 -2.08 7.61 -0.26
C MET A 22 -2.22 6.13 0.11
N LEU A 23 -1.11 5.38 0.05
CA LEU A 23 -1.04 3.96 0.37
C LEU A 23 0.14 3.65 1.29
N TYR A 24 -0.15 2.97 2.40
CA TYR A 24 0.84 2.47 3.35
C TYR A 24 0.75 0.96 3.45
N ILE A 25 1.89 0.27 3.38
CA ILE A 25 1.96 -1.18 3.56
C ILE A 25 3.09 -1.52 4.54
N LYS A 26 2.78 -2.37 5.53
CA LYS A 26 3.75 -2.88 6.49
C LYS A 26 3.57 -4.37 6.71
N VAL A 27 4.70 -5.05 6.82
CA VAL A 27 4.80 -6.46 7.20
C VAL A 27 5.41 -6.59 8.59
N ASN A 28 5.07 -7.65 9.31
CA ASN A 28 5.61 -7.99 10.62
C ASN A 28 6.83 -8.94 10.55
N ARG A 29 6.99 -9.66 9.45
CA ARG A 29 8.15 -10.48 9.09
C ARG A 29 8.59 -10.19 7.66
N GLY A 30 9.83 -10.52 7.31
CA GLY A 30 10.40 -10.24 6.00
C GLY A 30 10.62 -8.75 5.74
N SER A 31 10.82 -8.41 4.48
CA SER A 31 10.85 -7.03 4.01
C SER A 31 9.89 -6.83 2.85
N ILE A 32 9.44 -5.58 2.68
CA ILE A 32 8.56 -5.20 1.59
C ILE A 32 9.10 -3.95 0.91
N LYS A 33 9.03 -3.91 -0.42
CA LYS A 33 9.06 -2.65 -1.16
C LYS A 33 7.78 -2.51 -1.95
N TYR A 34 7.22 -1.32 -1.98
CA TYR A 34 5.99 -1.03 -2.71
C TYR A 34 6.05 0.35 -3.35
N ARG A 35 5.32 0.53 -4.44
CA ARG A 35 5.10 1.82 -5.09
C ARG A 35 3.71 1.86 -5.69
N VAL A 36 3.26 3.07 -6.01
CA VAL A 36 1.97 3.30 -6.64
C VAL A 36 2.18 3.97 -7.98
N TYR A 37 1.26 3.70 -8.90
CA TYR A 37 1.09 4.49 -10.10
C TYR A 37 -0.06 5.46 -9.83
N THR A 38 0.17 6.75 -10.10
CA THR A 38 -0.88 7.77 -10.10
C THR A 38 -1.27 8.09 -11.53
N LYS A 39 -2.53 8.45 -11.76
CA LYS A 39 -2.99 8.90 -13.09
C LYS A 39 -2.24 10.14 -13.56
N GLU A 40 -1.83 10.97 -12.62
CA GLU A 40 -1.24 12.29 -12.83
C GLU A 40 0.29 12.24 -13.02
N ASP A 41 1.01 11.33 -12.37
CA ASP A 41 2.50 11.29 -12.38
C ASP A 41 3.09 9.95 -12.84
N GLY A 42 2.26 8.94 -13.04
CA GLY A 42 2.70 7.59 -13.34
C GLY A 42 3.36 6.91 -12.14
N TRP A 43 4.39 6.10 -12.39
CA TRP A 43 5.06 5.35 -11.32
C TRP A 43 5.86 6.26 -10.40
N LEU A 44 5.45 6.34 -9.14
CA LEU A 44 6.20 7.01 -8.08
C LEU A 44 7.40 6.15 -7.60
N PRO A 45 8.38 6.76 -6.91
CA PRO A 45 9.51 6.05 -6.30
C PRO A 45 9.10 4.94 -5.32
N TRP A 46 10.01 4.01 -5.08
CA TRP A 46 9.79 2.89 -4.15
C TRP A 46 9.81 3.36 -2.69
N VAL A 47 8.83 2.88 -1.93
CA VAL A 47 8.84 2.88 -0.47
C VAL A 47 9.36 1.52 0.02
N HIS A 48 10.36 1.53 0.89
CA HIS A 48 11.04 0.32 1.39
C HIS A 48 10.59 -0.12 2.78
N LYS A 49 9.80 0.71 3.47
CA LYS A 49 9.30 0.38 4.80
C LYS A 49 8.08 1.24 5.10
N GLY A 50 6.95 0.60 5.40
CA GLY A 50 5.78 1.33 5.86
C GLY A 50 6.05 2.02 7.20
N ASN A 51 6.03 3.36 7.20
CA ASN A 51 5.93 4.17 8.42
C ASN A 51 4.89 5.31 8.28
N LYS A 52 3.71 5.16 8.87
CA LYS A 52 2.65 6.19 8.83
C LYS A 52 3.01 7.50 9.55
N LYS A 53 4.06 7.50 10.38
CA LYS A 53 4.58 8.72 11.06
C LYS A 53 5.63 9.44 10.22
N ASP A 54 6.16 8.79 9.19
CA ASP A 54 7.08 9.37 8.21
C ASP A 54 6.41 9.24 6.85
N THR A 55 5.50 10.17 6.56
CA THR A 55 4.72 10.13 5.32
C THR A 55 5.57 10.38 4.08
N VAL A 56 6.80 10.87 4.23
CA VAL A 56 7.72 11.13 3.11
C VAL A 56 8.35 9.82 2.65
N ASN A 57 8.85 8.99 3.57
CA ASN A 57 9.54 7.74 3.21
C ASN A 57 8.71 6.48 3.46
N GLY A 58 7.59 6.61 4.14
CA GLY A 58 6.81 5.48 4.67
C GLY A 58 5.42 5.33 4.07
N VAL A 59 5.03 6.18 3.12
CA VAL A 59 3.73 6.15 2.44
C VAL A 59 3.97 6.46 0.96
N ALA A 60 3.35 5.69 0.07
CA ALA A 60 3.42 5.91 -1.35
C ALA A 60 2.18 6.70 -1.79
N GLY A 61 2.36 7.76 -2.56
CA GLY A 61 1.26 8.60 -3.02
C GLY A 61 1.55 10.10 -2.88
N ILE A 62 0.74 10.89 -3.56
CA ILE A 62 0.74 12.35 -3.50
C ILE A 62 -0.70 12.76 -3.23
N LYS A 63 -0.91 13.59 -2.21
CA LYS A 63 -2.27 14.03 -1.84
C LYS A 63 -2.96 14.68 -3.04
N GLY A 64 -4.17 14.21 -3.36
CA GLY A 64 -4.97 14.66 -4.50
C GLY A 64 -4.64 13.99 -5.84
N HIS A 65 -3.66 13.09 -5.91
CA HIS A 65 -3.30 12.36 -7.13
C HIS A 65 -3.83 10.94 -7.06
N THR A 66 -4.66 10.55 -8.02
CA THR A 66 -5.43 9.31 -8.01
C THR A 66 -4.52 8.10 -8.22
N ILE A 67 -4.43 7.22 -7.23
CA ILE A 67 -3.80 5.91 -7.36
C ILE A 67 -4.73 4.97 -8.13
N ASP A 68 -4.25 4.42 -9.24
CA ASP A 68 -4.95 3.36 -10.00
C ASP A 68 -4.06 2.14 -10.32
N GLY A 69 -2.80 2.15 -9.87
CA GLY A 69 -1.91 1.00 -9.94
C GLY A 69 -1.09 0.82 -8.67
N VAL A 70 -0.85 -0.44 -8.29
CA VAL A 70 0.00 -0.80 -7.14
C VAL A 70 0.96 -1.88 -7.57
N GLN A 71 2.24 -1.73 -7.20
CA GLN A 71 3.25 -2.77 -7.35
C GLN A 71 3.94 -3.01 -6.02
N MET A 72 4.11 -4.27 -5.65
CA MET A 72 4.78 -4.65 -4.40
C MET A 72 5.62 -5.91 -4.57
N TYR A 73 6.70 -5.97 -3.79
CA TYR A 73 7.56 -7.14 -3.68
C TYR A 73 7.77 -7.45 -2.20
N TYR A 74 7.34 -8.65 -1.79
CA TYR A 74 7.69 -9.21 -0.50
C TYR A 74 8.95 -10.05 -0.62
N THR A 75 9.88 -9.88 0.31
CA THR A 75 11.09 -10.70 0.41
C THR A 75 11.01 -11.51 1.69
N THR A 76 10.88 -12.82 1.53
CA THR A 76 10.93 -13.80 2.61
C THR A 76 12.30 -13.77 3.29
N PRO A 77 12.39 -13.82 4.63
CA PRO A 77 13.66 -13.96 5.35
C PRO A 77 14.47 -15.17 4.87
N LYS A 78 15.82 -15.06 4.95
CA LYS A 78 16.70 -16.18 4.61
C LYS A 78 16.40 -17.38 5.52
N GLY A 79 16.36 -18.58 4.93
CA GLY A 79 16.13 -19.84 5.65
C GLY A 79 14.66 -20.19 5.86
N GLU A 80 13.73 -19.35 5.42
CA GLU A 80 12.30 -19.67 5.36
C GLU A 80 11.92 -20.05 3.93
N THR A 81 11.24 -21.18 3.74
CA THR A 81 10.62 -21.52 2.46
C THR A 81 9.45 -20.56 2.22
N TYR A 82 9.36 -20.02 0.99
CA TYR A 82 8.18 -19.26 0.58
C TYR A 82 6.92 -20.12 0.74
N GLN A 83 5.91 -19.57 1.41
CA GLN A 83 4.56 -20.14 1.50
C GLN A 83 3.62 -19.09 0.89
N GLN A 84 2.89 -19.46 -0.16
CA GLN A 84 1.92 -18.60 -0.84
C GLN A 84 0.53 -18.80 -0.27
#